data_AF-A0A0S7YEX8-F1
#
_entry.id   AF-A0A0S7YEX8-F1
#
_cell.length_a   1.000
_cell.length_b   1.000
_cell.length_c   1.000
_cell.angle_alpha   90.00
_cell.angle_beta   90.00
_cell.angle_gamma   90.00
#
_symmetry.space_group_name_H-M   'P 1'
#
loop_
_entity.id
_entity.type
_entity.pdbx_description
1 polymer ?
#
loop_
_entity_poly.entity_id
_entity_poly.type
_entity_poly.pdbx_seq_one_letter_code
_entity_poly.pdbx_strand_id
1 'polypeptide(L)'
;MNFNFDLKKAEISQAVRYSQYPIFRFASLFKKIFLVLSIFLFLIFLSGFFTDNFIHKAQKSFLGFVIIFLVLGLFNWVLESFLNSRLKKPKLKAKISEVIKNPGGYNLAEFLSFEVARATWKSIKLARRKKLPKISSSALFYYLVSDNPKLNFIFSRALLNLNGIKKNIEAHLKLLKRNEFTGVFSEDFENTILDSFKIA
;
A
#
# COMPACT_ATOMS: atom_id res chain seq x y z
N MET A 1 -25.90 8.79 -14.50
CA MET A 1 -25.65 8.41 -13.09
C MET A 1 -24.79 9.49 -12.45
N ASN A 2 -25.09 9.93 -11.23
CA ASN A 2 -24.24 10.92 -10.55
C ASN A 2 -23.01 10.20 -9.98
N PHE A 3 -21.80 10.58 -10.38
CA PHE A 3 -20.55 9.95 -9.93
C PHE A 3 -20.02 10.67 -8.68
N ASN A 4 -20.02 9.99 -7.54
CA ASN A 4 -19.53 10.54 -6.28
C ASN A 4 -18.29 9.79 -5.82
N PHE A 5 -17.12 10.40 -5.99
CA PHE A 5 -15.83 9.80 -5.67
C PHE A 5 -14.89 10.81 -5.01
N ASP A 6 -14.70 10.68 -3.70
CA ASP A 6 -13.75 11.47 -2.93
C ASP A 6 -12.81 10.57 -2.13
N LEU A 7 -11.64 10.29 -2.71
CA LEU A 7 -10.61 9.51 -2.05
C LEU A 7 -10.09 10.18 -0.77
N LYS A 8 -10.15 11.52 -0.63
CA LYS A 8 -9.61 12.16 0.59
C LYS A 8 -10.56 11.98 1.78
N LYS A 9 -11.87 11.92 1.53
CA LYS A 9 -12.90 11.71 2.55
C LYS A 9 -13.07 10.25 2.95
N ALA A 10 -12.67 9.30 2.09
CA ALA A 10 -12.80 7.88 2.38
C ALA A 10 -11.89 7.44 3.55
N GLU A 11 -12.38 6.53 4.40
CA GLU A 11 -11.60 5.97 5.52
C GLU A 11 -10.34 5.24 5.05
N ILE A 12 -10.43 4.54 3.91
CA ILE A 12 -9.28 3.84 3.29
C ILE A 12 -8.11 4.79 2.98
N SER A 13 -8.38 6.09 2.82
CA SER A 13 -7.37 7.10 2.58
C SER A 13 -6.40 7.27 3.74
N GLN A 14 -6.85 7.02 4.98
CA GLN A 14 -6.00 7.03 6.16
C GLN A 14 -4.93 5.96 6.03
N ALA A 15 -5.32 4.73 5.65
CA ALA A 15 -4.38 3.64 5.41
C ALA A 15 -3.35 3.99 4.34
N VAL A 16 -3.78 4.62 3.25
CA VAL A 16 -2.88 5.07 2.18
C VAL A 16 -1.88 6.10 2.68
N ARG A 17 -2.30 7.05 3.54
CA ARG A 17 -1.40 8.05 4.15
C ARG A 17 -0.44 7.41 5.15
N TYR A 18 -0.94 6.61 6.09
CA TYR A 18 -0.13 5.94 7.10
C TYR A 18 0.92 5.03 6.47
N SER A 19 0.57 4.30 5.41
CA SER A 19 1.52 3.43 4.68
C SER A 19 2.70 4.17 4.01
N GLN A 20 2.62 5.50 3.87
CA GLN A 20 3.70 6.31 3.31
C GLN A 20 4.68 6.80 4.38
N TYR A 21 4.30 6.82 5.66
CA TYR A 21 5.22 7.23 6.73
C TYR A 21 6.33 6.19 6.92
N PRO A 22 7.59 6.61 7.14
CA PRO A 22 8.73 5.70 7.27
C PRO A 22 8.52 4.61 8.31
N ILE A 23 7.93 4.96 9.45
CA ILE A 23 7.68 4.03 10.56
C ILE A 23 6.83 2.83 10.09
N PHE A 24 5.71 3.07 9.40
CA PHE A 24 4.85 2.01 8.88
C PHE A 24 5.42 1.32 7.64
N ARG A 25 6.10 2.08 6.77
CA ARG A 25 6.68 1.55 5.53
C ARG A 25 7.79 0.54 5.81
N PHE A 26 8.65 0.83 6.79
CA PHE A 26 9.79 0.00 7.15
C PHE A 26 9.50 -0.96 8.30
N ALA A 27 8.32 -0.89 8.95
CA ALA A 27 7.94 -1.79 10.03
C ALA A 27 8.19 -3.27 9.71
N SER A 28 7.80 -3.73 8.51
CA SER A 28 7.98 -5.13 8.10
C SER A 28 9.45 -5.52 7.94
N LEU A 29 10.31 -4.59 7.53
CA LEU A 29 11.75 -4.77 7.39
C LEU A 29 12.46 -4.71 8.75
N PHE A 30 12.17 -3.70 9.57
CA PHE A 30 12.73 -3.53 10.90
C PHE A 30 12.33 -4.65 11.85
N LYS A 31 11.08 -5.15 11.77
CA LYS A 31 10.66 -6.36 12.48
C LYS A 31 11.62 -7.52 12.21
N LYS A 32 11.92 -7.80 10.93
CA LYS A 32 12.81 -8.91 10.54
C LYS A 32 14.23 -8.68 11.06
N ILE A 33 14.77 -7.48 10.84
CA ILE A 33 16.14 -7.14 11.26
C ILE A 33 16.30 -7.28 12.78
N PHE A 34 15.41 -6.67 13.57
CA PHE A 34 15.51 -6.70 15.02
C PHE A 34 15.29 -8.10 15.60
N LEU A 35 14.38 -8.90 15.03
CA LEU A 35 14.22 -10.30 15.45
C LEU A 35 15.46 -11.14 15.14
N VAL A 36 16.05 -11.00 13.95
CA VAL A 36 17.30 -11.71 13.58
C VAL A 36 18.46 -11.28 14.48
N LEU A 37 18.63 -9.98 14.73
CA LEU A 37 19.66 -9.47 15.64
C LEU A 37 19.46 -9.97 17.08
N SER A 38 18.21 -10.00 17.56
CA SER A 38 17.89 -10.52 18.89
C SER A 38 18.26 -11.99 19.02
N ILE A 39 17.90 -12.83 18.03
CA ILE A 39 18.27 -14.25 18.00
C ILE A 39 19.79 -14.43 17.93
N PHE A 40 20.47 -13.70 17.05
CA PHE A 40 21.92 -13.80 16.89
C PHE A 40 22.67 -13.43 18.18
N LEU A 41 22.30 -12.32 18.82
CA LEU A 41 22.89 -11.90 20.09
C LEU A 41 22.56 -12.87 21.23
N PHE A 42 21.38 -13.49 21.20
CA PHE A 42 21.01 -14.50 22.16
C PHE A 42 21.89 -15.75 22.03
N LEU A 43 22.24 -16.17 20.81
CA LEU A 43 23.18 -17.28 20.59
C LEU A 43 24.59 -16.94 21.10
N ILE A 44 25.07 -15.72 20.87
CA ILE A 44 26.36 -15.25 21.43
C ILE A 44 26.32 -15.27 22.96
N PHE A 45 25.23 -14.77 23.55
CA PHE A 45 25.02 -14.79 25.00
C PHE A 45 25.06 -16.22 25.55
N LEU A 46 24.36 -17.17 24.91
CA LEU A 46 24.34 -18.58 25.33
C LEU A 46 25.73 -19.21 25.23
N SER A 47 26.43 -19.00 24.11
CA SER A 47 27.80 -19.51 23.94
C SER A 47 28.73 -19.00 25.05
N GLY A 48 28.67 -17.70 25.34
CA GLY A 48 29.43 -17.09 26.42
C GLY A 48 29.07 -17.59 27.81
N PHE A 49 27.79 -17.86 28.06
CA PHE A 49 27.30 -18.37 29.34
C PHE A 49 27.74 -19.80 29.60
N PHE A 50 27.70 -20.68 28.61
CA PHE A 50 28.06 -22.09 28.78
C PHE A 50 29.57 -22.33 28.81
N THR A 51 30.36 -21.46 28.18
CA THR A 51 31.81 -21.65 28.07
C THR A 51 32.61 -20.86 29.11
N ASP A 52 31.94 -20.06 29.97
CA ASP A 52 32.57 -19.12 30.91
C ASP A 52 33.64 -18.19 30.27
N ASN A 53 33.60 -18.06 28.94
CA ASN A 53 34.60 -17.34 28.15
C ASN A 53 34.45 -15.81 28.20
N PHE A 54 33.33 -15.29 28.73
CA PHE A 54 33.06 -13.85 28.78
C PHE A 54 33.15 -13.26 30.18
N ILE A 55 33.68 -12.04 30.25
CA ILE A 55 33.61 -11.20 31.45
C ILE A 55 32.12 -10.98 31.79
N HIS A 56 31.76 -11.18 33.06
CA HIS A 56 30.38 -11.09 33.55
C HIS A 56 29.66 -9.79 33.11
N LYS A 57 30.39 -8.67 32.99
CA LYS A 57 29.89 -7.39 32.47
C LYS A 57 29.43 -7.47 31.01
N ALA A 58 30.22 -8.10 30.13
CA ALA A 58 29.88 -8.24 28.72
C ALA A 58 28.63 -9.12 28.54
N GLN A 59 28.53 -10.20 29.31
CA GLN A 59 27.40 -11.11 29.27
C GLN A 59 26.07 -10.42 29.66
N LYS A 60 26.08 -9.59 30.72
CA LYS A 60 24.92 -8.76 31.09
C LYS A 60 24.53 -7.79 29.98
N SER A 61 25.51 -7.15 29.33
CA SER A 61 25.25 -6.24 28.20
C SER A 61 24.61 -6.96 27.01
N PHE A 62 25.09 -8.14 26.64
CA PHE A 62 24.49 -8.93 25.55
C PHE A 62 23.03 -9.27 25.83
N LEU A 63 22.71 -9.72 27.04
CA LEU A 63 21.33 -9.98 27.44
C LEU A 63 20.46 -8.72 27.36
N GLY A 64 21.00 -7.57 27.79
CA GLY A 64 20.33 -6.27 27.65
C GLY A 64 19.99 -5.94 26.20
N PHE A 65 20.95 -6.12 25.28
CA PHE A 65 20.71 -5.89 23.85
C PHE A 65 19.70 -6.88 23.24
N VAL A 66 19.73 -8.16 23.66
CA VAL A 66 18.72 -9.15 23.24
C VAL A 66 17.32 -8.66 23.56
N ILE A 67 17.10 -8.20 24.79
CA ILE A 67 15.80 -7.69 25.26
C ILE A 67 15.40 -6.43 24.48
N ILE A 68 16.32 -5.47 24.31
CA ILE A 68 16.05 -4.24 23.55
C ILE A 68 15.63 -4.56 22.12
N PHE A 69 16.39 -5.39 21.41
CA PHE A 69 16.05 -5.75 20.03
C PHE A 69 14.77 -6.59 19.94
N LEU A 70 14.50 -7.45 20.92
CA LEU A 70 13.24 -8.19 20.97
C LEU A 70 12.04 -7.23 21.10
N VAL A 71 12.09 -6.29 22.04
CA VAL A 71 11.04 -5.29 22.24
C VAL A 71 10.83 -4.44 20.99
N LEU A 72 11.91 -3.98 20.34
CA LEU A 72 11.81 -3.24 19.08
C LEU A 72 11.21 -4.10 17.96
N GLY A 73 11.56 -5.39 17.88
CA GLY A 73 10.97 -6.34 16.94
C GLY A 73 9.47 -6.50 17.14
N LEU A 74 9.04 -6.71 18.40
CA LEU A 74 7.63 -6.83 18.78
C LEU A 74 6.85 -5.54 18.51
N PHE A 75 7.41 -4.38 18.82
CA PHE A 75 6.81 -3.08 18.52
C PHE A 75 6.53 -2.90 17.02
N ASN A 76 7.51 -3.21 16.17
CA ASN A 76 7.34 -3.16 14.71
C ASN A 76 6.31 -4.17 14.21
N TRP A 77 6.22 -5.35 14.84
CA TRP A 77 5.16 -6.31 14.54
C TRP A 77 3.77 -5.77 14.88
N VAL A 78 3.58 -5.15 16.05
CA VAL A 78 2.31 -4.52 16.43
C VAL A 78 1.92 -3.43 15.43
N LEU A 79 2.86 -2.58 15.01
CA LEU A 79 2.62 -1.55 13.99
C LEU A 79 2.18 -2.13 12.64
N GLU A 80 2.87 -3.18 12.17
CA GLU A 80 2.52 -3.88 10.93
C GLU A 80 1.13 -4.51 11.02
N SER A 81 0.84 -5.19 12.14
CA SER A 81 -0.47 -5.80 12.42
C SER A 81 -1.57 -4.76 12.46
N PHE A 82 -1.36 -3.62 13.12
CA PHE A 82 -2.31 -2.51 13.17
C PHE A 82 -2.65 -1.97 11.78
N LEU A 83 -1.62 -1.72 10.96
CA LEU A 83 -1.82 -1.26 9.58
C LEU A 83 -2.62 -2.28 8.76
N ASN A 84 -2.27 -3.57 8.84
CA ASN A 84 -2.87 -4.61 8.01
C ASN A 84 -4.29 -4.99 8.43
N SER A 85 -4.59 -4.95 9.73
CA SER A 85 -5.88 -5.40 10.26
C SER A 85 -6.90 -4.28 10.43
N ARG A 86 -6.47 -3.10 10.92
CA ARG A 86 -7.37 -2.00 11.26
C ARG A 86 -7.48 -0.98 10.14
N LEU A 87 -6.35 -0.57 9.57
CA LEU A 87 -6.35 0.53 8.59
C LEU A 87 -6.69 0.06 7.18
N LYS A 88 -6.09 -1.04 6.70
CA LYS A 88 -6.34 -1.54 5.33
C LYS A 88 -7.72 -2.15 5.11
N LYS A 89 -8.49 -2.39 6.18
CA LYS A 89 -9.80 -3.03 6.16
C LYS A 89 -10.81 -2.21 6.99
N PRO A 90 -11.16 -0.99 6.55
CA PRO A 90 -12.16 -0.18 7.24
C PRO A 90 -13.53 -0.88 7.20
N LYS A 91 -14.40 -0.59 8.17
CA LYS A 91 -15.76 -1.11 8.18
C LYS A 91 -16.57 -0.38 7.11
N LEU A 92 -17.19 -1.12 6.20
CA LEU A 92 -18.05 -0.54 5.17
C LEU A 92 -19.37 -0.06 5.79
N LYS A 93 -19.82 1.13 5.39
CA LYS A 93 -21.08 1.74 5.88
C LYS A 93 -22.33 1.16 5.19
N ALA A 94 -22.17 0.58 4.01
CA ALA A 94 -23.24 0.00 3.21
C ALA A 94 -22.74 -1.25 2.47
N LYS A 95 -23.66 -2.03 1.90
CA LYS A 95 -23.30 -3.17 1.03
C LYS A 95 -23.08 -2.68 -0.40
N ILE A 96 -22.16 -3.30 -1.14
CA ILE A 96 -21.90 -2.98 -2.56
C ILE A 96 -23.19 -3.08 -3.39
N SER A 97 -24.06 -4.05 -3.11
CA SER A 97 -25.37 -4.22 -3.76
C SER A 97 -26.31 -3.03 -3.63
N GLU A 98 -26.20 -2.25 -2.54
CA GLU A 98 -26.99 -1.04 -2.31
C GLU A 98 -26.37 0.15 -3.05
N VAL A 99 -25.04 0.21 -3.06
CA VAL A 99 -24.26 1.27 -3.73
C VAL A 99 -24.47 1.25 -5.23
N ILE A 100 -24.53 0.08 -5.86
CA ILE A 100 -24.77 -0.07 -7.31
C ILE A 100 -26.10 0.55 -7.72
N LYS A 101 -27.14 0.44 -6.88
CA LYS A 101 -28.48 0.99 -7.16
C LYS A 101 -28.51 2.52 -7.09
N ASN A 102 -27.65 3.13 -6.27
CA ASN A 102 -27.55 4.58 -6.14
C ASN A 102 -26.08 5.06 -5.96
N PRO A 103 -25.25 5.03 -7.02
CA PRO A 103 -23.82 5.36 -6.90
C PRO A 103 -23.55 6.80 -6.45
N GLY A 104 -24.47 7.73 -6.72
CA GLY A 104 -24.32 9.14 -6.34
C GLY A 104 -24.56 9.40 -4.84
N GLY A 105 -25.34 8.54 -4.19
CA GLY A 105 -25.66 8.64 -2.76
C GLY A 105 -24.50 8.25 -1.83
N TYR A 106 -23.47 7.59 -2.36
CA TYR A 106 -22.34 7.07 -1.58
C TYR A 106 -21.01 7.56 -2.14
N ASN A 107 -20.01 7.72 -1.28
CA ASN A 107 -18.65 7.95 -1.73
C ASN A 107 -18.04 6.63 -2.19
N LEU A 108 -17.94 6.42 -3.51
CA LEU A 108 -17.42 5.18 -4.10
C LEU A 108 -15.98 4.86 -3.67
N ALA A 109 -15.20 5.86 -3.27
CA ALA A 109 -13.84 5.63 -2.79
C ALA A 109 -13.78 4.85 -1.46
N GLU A 110 -14.87 4.77 -0.69
CA GLU A 110 -14.93 4.01 0.57
C GLU A 110 -14.84 2.49 0.38
N PHE A 111 -15.21 1.99 -0.81
CA PHE A 111 -15.27 0.56 -1.11
C PHE A 111 -14.01 0.03 -1.79
N LEU A 112 -13.02 0.89 -2.03
CA LEU A 112 -11.78 0.47 -2.63
C LEU A 112 -10.97 -0.39 -1.66
N SER A 113 -10.34 -1.43 -2.20
CA SER A 113 -9.27 -2.11 -1.49
C SER A 113 -8.07 -1.18 -1.29
N PHE A 114 -7.24 -1.48 -0.30
CA PHE A 114 -6.04 -0.70 -0.02
C PHE A 114 -5.13 -0.54 -1.24
N GLU A 115 -4.91 -1.62 -2.01
CA GLU A 115 -4.08 -1.61 -3.21
C GLU A 115 -4.64 -0.66 -4.28
N VAL A 116 -5.97 -0.67 -4.50
CA VAL A 116 -6.63 0.20 -5.48
C VAL A 116 -6.63 1.65 -5.00
N ALA A 117 -6.98 1.91 -3.74
CA ALA A 117 -6.92 3.24 -3.14
C ALA A 117 -5.51 3.86 -3.24
N ARG A 118 -4.47 3.05 -3.01
CA ARG A 118 -3.07 3.47 -3.15
C ARG A 118 -2.70 3.78 -4.60
N ALA A 119 -3.14 2.97 -5.56
CA ALA A 119 -2.93 3.21 -6.98
C ALA A 119 -3.64 4.50 -7.43
N THR A 120 -4.89 4.72 -7.01
CA THR A 120 -5.64 5.96 -7.28
C THR A 120 -4.97 7.18 -6.66
N TRP A 121 -4.46 7.08 -5.43
CA TRP A 121 -3.69 8.18 -4.83
C TRP A 121 -2.47 8.55 -5.66
N LYS A 122 -1.74 7.55 -6.15
CA LYS A 122 -0.57 7.76 -7.01
C LYS A 122 -0.95 8.33 -8.38
N SER A 123 -2.06 7.91 -8.98
CA SER A 123 -2.55 8.47 -10.25
C SER A 123 -2.94 9.94 -10.11
N ILE A 124 -3.63 10.32 -9.02
CA ILE A 124 -3.93 11.72 -8.68
C ILE A 124 -2.64 12.52 -8.50
N LYS A 125 -1.66 11.99 -7.75
CA LYS A 125 -0.38 12.66 -7.53
C LYS A 125 0.41 12.84 -8.84
N LEU A 126 0.37 11.85 -9.73
CA LEU A 126 0.98 11.91 -11.05
C LEU A 126 0.32 13.00 -11.90
N ALA A 127 -1.01 13.01 -11.98
CA ALA A 127 -1.77 14.00 -12.73
C ALA A 127 -1.47 15.42 -12.23
N ARG A 128 -1.42 15.63 -10.92
CA ARG A 128 -1.03 16.93 -10.33
C ARG A 128 0.40 17.31 -10.71
N ARG A 129 1.37 16.40 -10.54
CA ARG A 129 2.79 16.66 -10.83
C ARG A 129 3.03 16.97 -12.31
N LYS A 130 2.33 16.29 -13.21
CA LYS A 130 2.44 16.49 -14.66
C LYS A 130 1.53 17.59 -15.19
N LYS A 131 0.69 18.20 -14.34
CA LYS A 131 -0.37 19.13 -14.72
C LYS A 131 -1.25 18.53 -15.85
N LEU A 132 -1.78 17.34 -15.62
CA LEU A 132 -2.72 16.72 -16.55
C LEU A 132 -4.13 17.30 -16.29
N PRO A 133 -4.92 17.58 -17.34
CA PRO A 133 -6.24 18.19 -17.17
C PRO A 133 -7.20 17.29 -16.40
N LYS A 134 -7.12 15.97 -16.62
CA LYS A 134 -7.98 14.96 -16.00
C LYS A 134 -7.17 13.76 -15.51
N ILE A 135 -7.69 13.04 -14.52
CA ILE A 135 -7.12 11.79 -13.99
C ILE A 135 -7.73 10.61 -14.74
N SER A 136 -6.91 9.88 -15.52
CA SER A 136 -7.38 8.81 -16.41
C SER A 136 -7.22 7.40 -15.86
N SER A 137 -8.00 6.46 -16.44
CA SER A 137 -7.91 5.04 -16.17
C SER A 137 -6.51 4.48 -16.52
N SER A 138 -5.85 5.01 -17.56
CA SER A 138 -4.47 4.64 -17.91
C SER A 138 -3.47 4.92 -16.78
N ALA A 139 -3.62 6.06 -16.09
CA ALA A 139 -2.77 6.40 -14.96
C ALA A 139 -3.05 5.50 -13.74
N LEU A 140 -4.33 5.17 -13.49
CA LEU A 140 -4.72 4.19 -12.48
C LEU A 140 -4.13 2.81 -12.80
N PHE A 141 -4.33 2.33 -14.02
CA PHE A 141 -3.87 1.03 -14.49
C PHE A 141 -2.36 0.89 -14.38
N TYR A 142 -1.60 1.90 -14.79
CA TYR A 142 -0.14 1.93 -14.63
C TYR A 142 0.30 1.63 -13.19
N TYR A 143 -0.32 2.29 -12.20
CA TYR A 143 0.03 2.07 -10.79
C TYR A 143 -0.50 0.75 -10.24
N LEU A 144 -1.68 0.30 -10.67
CA LEU A 144 -2.19 -1.03 -10.32
C LEU A 144 -1.21 -2.12 -10.73
N VAL A 145 -0.77 -2.13 -11.99
CA VAL A 145 0.16 -3.16 -12.47
C VAL A 145 1.58 -3.01 -11.92
N SER A 146 2.00 -1.78 -11.61
CA SER A 146 3.36 -1.51 -11.13
C SER A 146 3.54 -1.86 -9.65
N ASP A 147 2.52 -1.59 -8.82
CA ASP A 147 2.63 -1.73 -7.36
C ASP A 147 1.94 -2.98 -6.81
N ASN A 148 1.18 -3.71 -7.62
CA ASN A 148 0.46 -4.91 -7.20
C ASN A 148 0.96 -6.17 -7.93
N PRO A 149 1.99 -6.86 -7.40
CA PRO A 149 2.51 -8.07 -8.02
C PRO A 149 1.48 -9.22 -8.06
N LYS A 150 0.41 -9.16 -7.26
CA LYS A 150 -0.69 -10.14 -7.31
C LYS A 150 -1.42 -10.10 -8.65
N LEU A 151 -1.37 -9.00 -9.41
CA LEU A 151 -2.00 -8.94 -10.73
C LEU A 151 -1.18 -9.63 -11.82
N ASN A 152 0.09 -9.96 -11.56
CA ASN A 152 0.97 -10.57 -12.55
C ASN A 152 0.41 -11.89 -13.11
N PHE A 153 -0.31 -12.66 -12.28
CA PHE A 153 -0.87 -13.93 -12.73
C PHE A 153 -1.85 -13.72 -13.90
N ILE A 154 -2.65 -12.65 -13.89
CA ILE A 154 -3.65 -12.35 -14.93
C ILE A 154 -2.96 -12.21 -16.29
N PHE A 155 -1.89 -11.42 -16.33
CA PHE A 155 -1.11 -11.20 -17.55
C PHE A 155 -0.40 -12.48 -18.01
N SER A 156 0.16 -13.26 -17.08
CA SER A 156 0.82 -14.53 -17.41
C SER A 156 -0.16 -15.54 -18.03
N ARG A 157 -1.40 -15.63 -17.50
CA ARG A 157 -2.43 -16.51 -18.05
C ARG A 157 -2.93 -16.04 -19.42
N ALA A 158 -2.90 -14.74 -19.67
CA ALA A 158 -3.23 -14.16 -20.97
C ALA A 158 -2.05 -14.14 -21.96
N LEU A 159 -0.89 -14.72 -21.61
CA LEU A 159 0.34 -14.68 -22.41
C LEU A 159 0.81 -13.26 -22.75
N LEU A 160 0.49 -12.30 -21.88
CA LEU A 160 0.81 -10.88 -22.07
C LEU A 160 2.11 -10.51 -21.37
N ASN A 161 2.99 -9.80 -22.09
CA ASN A 161 4.22 -9.24 -21.54
C ASN A 161 3.92 -8.00 -20.68
N LEU A 162 3.74 -8.21 -19.37
CA LEU A 162 3.48 -7.15 -18.40
C LEU A 162 4.52 -6.02 -18.42
N ASN A 163 5.80 -6.35 -18.63
CA ASN A 163 6.87 -5.36 -18.68
C ASN A 163 6.76 -4.49 -19.95
N GLY A 164 6.39 -5.10 -21.07
CA GLY A 164 6.08 -4.37 -22.32
C GLY A 164 4.88 -3.44 -22.14
N ILE A 165 3.79 -3.94 -21.54
CA ILE A 165 2.59 -3.15 -21.26
C ILE A 165 2.91 -1.95 -20.37
N LYS A 166 3.65 -2.15 -19.28
CA LYS A 166 4.08 -1.06 -18.38
C LYS A 166 4.84 0.03 -19.13
N LYS A 167 5.80 -0.35 -19.99
CA LYS A 167 6.59 0.59 -20.80
C LYS A 167 5.70 1.36 -21.78
N ASN A 168 4.77 0.69 -22.44
CA ASN A 168 3.86 1.32 -23.40
C ASN A 168 2.95 2.35 -22.71
N ILE A 169 2.37 2.00 -21.55
CA ILE A 169 1.54 2.94 -20.78
C ILE A 169 2.39 4.12 -20.28
N GLU A 170 3.60 3.86 -19.78
CA GLU A 170 4.49 4.93 -19.33
C GLU A 170 4.86 5.90 -20.45
N ALA A 171 5.16 5.40 -21.65
CA ALA A 171 5.43 6.20 -22.83
C ALA A 171 4.21 7.05 -23.20
N HIS A 172 3.02 6.45 -23.24
CA HIS A 172 1.77 7.18 -23.48
C HIS A 172 1.54 8.29 -22.45
N LEU A 173 1.71 8.00 -21.15
CA LEU A 173 1.59 8.98 -20.06
C LEU A 173 2.66 10.09 -20.12
N LYS A 174 3.79 9.89 -20.81
CA LYS A 174 4.82 10.92 -21.07
C LYS A 174 4.44 11.85 -22.21
N LEU A 175 3.70 11.37 -23.21
CA LEU A 175 3.26 12.15 -24.37
C LEU A 175 2.04 13.04 -24.10
N LEU A 176 1.33 12.82 -22.99
CA LEU A 176 0.17 13.63 -22.63
C LEU A 176 0.53 15.12 -22.48
N LYS A 177 -0.27 15.98 -23.13
CA LYS A 177 -0.12 17.43 -23.07
C LYS A 177 -0.35 17.93 -21.65
N ARG A 178 0.54 18.82 -21.21
CA ARG A 178 0.44 19.49 -19.92
C ARG A 178 -0.49 20.69 -20.05
N ASN A 179 -1.56 20.71 -19.26
CA ASN A 179 -2.53 21.80 -19.18
C ASN A 179 -2.75 22.17 -17.71
N GLU A 180 -3.75 22.99 -17.38
CA GLU A 180 -4.10 23.23 -15.98
C GLU A 180 -4.69 21.97 -15.33
N PHE A 181 -4.26 21.65 -14.11
CA PHE A 181 -4.78 20.50 -13.36
C PHE A 181 -6.12 20.88 -12.72
N THR A 182 -7.22 20.30 -13.20
CA THR A 182 -8.57 20.58 -12.69
C THR A 182 -8.98 19.69 -11.51
N GLY A 183 -8.28 18.58 -11.29
CA GLY A 183 -8.65 17.58 -10.27
C GLY A 183 -9.86 16.72 -10.63
N VAL A 184 -10.41 16.86 -11.84
CA VAL A 184 -11.54 16.09 -12.34
C VAL A 184 -11.09 14.73 -12.87
N PHE A 185 -11.90 13.69 -12.65
CA PHE A 185 -11.70 12.37 -13.24
C PHE A 185 -12.16 12.37 -14.70
N SER A 186 -11.48 11.64 -15.57
CA SER A 186 -11.98 11.49 -16.94
C SER A 186 -13.04 10.40 -17.02
N GLU A 187 -13.89 10.48 -18.05
CA GLU A 187 -15.03 9.59 -18.24
C GLU A 187 -14.61 8.10 -18.27
N ASP A 188 -13.46 7.78 -18.88
CA ASP A 188 -12.89 6.43 -18.87
C ASP A 188 -12.57 5.95 -17.44
N PHE A 189 -12.11 6.84 -16.55
CA PHE A 189 -11.89 6.52 -15.15
C PHE A 189 -13.21 6.24 -14.43
N GLU A 190 -14.20 7.12 -14.60
CA GLU A 190 -15.51 6.98 -13.95
C GLU A 190 -16.19 5.68 -14.38
N ASN A 191 -16.21 5.39 -15.68
CA ASN A 191 -16.76 4.15 -16.24
C ASN A 191 -16.01 2.92 -15.73
N THR A 192 -14.68 2.96 -15.67
CA THR A 192 -13.88 1.85 -15.14
C THR A 192 -14.25 1.53 -13.69
N ILE A 193 -14.43 2.56 -12.85
CA ILE A 193 -14.85 2.36 -11.47
C ILE A 193 -16.27 1.78 -11.44
N LEU A 194 -17.23 2.40 -12.11
CA LEU A 194 -18.62 1.94 -12.11
C LEU A 194 -18.76 0.50 -12.62
N ASP A 195 -18.04 0.13 -13.68
CA ASP A 195 -18.07 -1.22 -14.22
C ASP A 195 -17.42 -2.24 -13.28
N SER A 196 -16.34 -1.85 -12.58
CA SER A 196 -15.74 -2.72 -11.56
C SER A 196 -16.71 -3.04 -10.41
N PHE A 197 -17.56 -2.09 -10.02
CA PHE A 197 -18.58 -2.30 -8.98
C PHE A 197 -19.70 -3.23 -9.43
N LYS A 198 -20.04 -3.28 -10.72
CA LYS A 198 -21.06 -4.21 -11.24
C LYS A 198 -20.61 -5.67 -11.21
N ILE A 199 -19.29 -5.90 -11.20
CA ILE A 199 -18.68 -7.23 -11.24
C ILE A 199 -18.33 -7.75 -9.83
N ALA A 200 -18.07 -6.84 -8.88
CA ALA A 200 -17.63 -7.13 -7.51
C ALA A 200 -18.73 -7.70 -6.62
#